data_AF-A0A2N1RMD4-F1
#
_entry.id   AF-A0A2N1RMD4-F1
#
_cell.length_a   1.000
_cell.length_b   1.000
_cell.length_c   1.000
_cell.angle_alpha   90.00
_cell.angle_beta   90.00
_cell.angle_gamma   90.00
#
_symmetry.space_group_name_H-M   'P 1'
#
loop_
_entity.id
_entity.type
_entity.pdbx_description
1 polymer ?
#
loop_
_entity_poly.entity_id
_entity_poly.type
_entity_poly.pdbx_seq_one_letter_code
_entity_poly.pdbx_strand_id
1 'polypeptide(L)'
;MGKGARRQALSLSLLKREPVLIKNGFEFIEKNYDLVPLLNDLKRVVSDTGAGMLGDSGDDIFFNPEGLSSGTLDFITDKYSSISEVELFLLPALFYNDFRSVINYSGVTHSHLSYPTTFLKETFFSYLEMTGHYASLNLKRFGFYGSGGGLAESRIYPAEPKKCGNIFSFTDCAIEGVRIFMAKMNMDMAHREREFMIKNTGVDESKVQIMEIVDADGYGNSIHVYVKCGGVNIILSRDMELYNSAGDFVFEEGRYYSTLTGLLKDVERLVKLKTIPEYLMDEVLQYLILSGSDVPEALKNTESYTICSGFL
;
A
#
# COMPACT_ATOMS: atom_id res chain seq x y z
N MET A 1 8.61 -15.17 -6.52
CA MET A 1 7.62 -14.32 -5.83
C MET A 1 8.30 -13.23 -5.03
N GLY A 2 7.88 -11.98 -5.22
CA GLY A 2 8.15 -10.87 -4.28
C GLY A 2 7.12 -10.80 -3.16
N LYS A 3 7.22 -9.80 -2.27
CA LYS A 3 6.25 -9.57 -1.17
C LYS A 3 4.82 -9.39 -1.70
N GLY A 4 4.61 -8.45 -2.63
CA GLY A 4 3.29 -8.11 -3.17
C GLY A 4 2.60 -9.30 -3.84
N ALA A 5 3.32 -10.00 -4.73
CA ALA A 5 2.85 -11.21 -5.40
C ALA A 5 2.38 -12.30 -4.42
N ARG A 6 3.11 -12.54 -3.31
CA ARG A 6 2.67 -13.50 -2.28
C ARG A 6 1.40 -13.05 -1.58
N ARG A 7 1.31 -11.78 -1.17
CA ARG A 7 0.08 -11.25 -0.56
C ARG A 7 -1.11 -11.36 -1.52
N GLN A 8 -0.90 -11.07 -2.81
CA GLN A 8 -1.92 -11.18 -3.84
C GLN A 8 -2.42 -12.62 -4.01
N ALA A 9 -1.52 -13.62 -4.00
CA ALA A 9 -1.92 -15.03 -4.04
C ALA A 9 -2.78 -15.42 -2.82
N LEU A 10 -2.41 -14.97 -1.61
CA LEU A 10 -3.22 -15.19 -0.40
C LEU A 10 -4.58 -14.50 -0.50
N SER A 11 -4.61 -13.26 -1.02
CA SER A 11 -5.84 -12.47 -1.17
C SER A 11 -6.82 -13.08 -2.17
N LEU A 12 -6.31 -13.56 -3.32
CA LEU A 12 -7.12 -14.24 -4.33
C LEU A 12 -7.60 -15.62 -3.87
N SER A 13 -6.76 -16.34 -3.12
CA SER A 13 -7.16 -17.56 -2.42
C SER A 13 -8.33 -17.30 -1.47
N LEU A 14 -8.28 -16.22 -0.67
CA LEU A 14 -9.39 -15.82 0.21
C LEU A 14 -10.68 -15.52 -0.59
N LEU A 15 -10.55 -14.73 -1.68
CA LEU A 15 -11.69 -14.40 -2.54
C LEU A 15 -12.34 -15.65 -3.14
N LYS A 16 -11.54 -16.55 -3.72
CA LYS A 16 -12.02 -17.74 -4.43
C LYS A 16 -12.39 -18.89 -3.49
N ARG A 17 -11.96 -18.82 -2.23
CA ARG A 17 -12.08 -19.90 -1.25
C ARG A 17 -11.39 -21.18 -1.72
N GLU A 18 -10.26 -21.00 -2.38
CA GLU A 18 -9.43 -22.09 -2.92
C GLU A 18 -8.10 -22.13 -2.17
N PRO A 19 -7.68 -23.28 -1.63
CA PRO A 19 -6.40 -23.42 -0.95
C PRO A 19 -5.21 -23.04 -1.82
N VAL A 20 -4.19 -22.44 -1.22
CA VAL A 20 -2.92 -22.14 -1.89
C VAL A 20 -1.72 -22.56 -1.06
N LEU A 21 -0.69 -23.05 -1.75
CA LEU A 21 0.63 -23.34 -1.19
C LEU A 21 1.66 -22.46 -1.88
N ILE A 22 2.28 -21.56 -1.13
CA ILE A 22 3.38 -20.72 -1.59
C ILE A 22 4.69 -21.42 -1.24
N LYS A 23 5.27 -22.07 -2.26
CA LYS A 23 6.56 -22.76 -2.12
C LYS A 23 7.68 -21.80 -1.71
N ASN A 24 8.54 -22.23 -0.80
CA ASN A 24 9.63 -21.43 -0.22
C ASN A 24 9.13 -20.08 0.33
N GLY A 25 7.86 -20.05 0.77
CA GLY A 25 7.21 -18.87 1.33
C GLY A 25 7.84 -18.45 2.65
N PHE A 26 8.10 -19.40 3.54
CA PHE A 26 8.70 -19.14 4.84
C PHE A 26 10.20 -18.84 4.72
N GLU A 27 10.93 -19.56 3.85
CA GLU A 27 12.33 -19.24 3.54
C GLU A 27 12.50 -17.78 3.07
N PHE A 28 11.55 -17.29 2.25
CA PHE A 28 11.54 -15.88 1.84
C PHE A 28 11.34 -14.93 3.04
N ILE A 29 10.46 -15.27 3.98
CA ILE A 29 10.22 -14.48 5.18
C ILE A 29 11.46 -14.47 6.08
N GLU A 30 12.15 -15.59 6.25
CA GLU A 30 13.41 -15.65 7.01
C GLU A 30 14.50 -14.75 6.42
N LYS A 31 14.61 -14.71 5.09
CA LYS A 31 15.53 -13.80 4.38
C LYS A 31 15.11 -12.33 4.42
N ASN A 32 13.85 -12.05 4.76
CA ASN A 32 13.26 -10.71 4.82
C ASN A 32 12.54 -10.55 6.17
N TYR A 33 13.29 -10.72 7.26
CA TYR A 33 12.78 -10.81 8.63
C TYR A 33 11.87 -9.65 9.05
N ASP A 34 12.03 -8.46 8.46
CA ASP A 34 11.15 -7.30 8.66
C ASP A 34 9.69 -7.55 8.20
N LEU A 35 9.43 -8.64 7.46
CA LEU A 35 8.09 -9.06 7.03
C LEU A 35 7.44 -10.08 7.96
N VAL A 36 8.15 -10.60 8.97
CA VAL A 36 7.58 -11.51 9.97
C VAL A 36 6.37 -10.89 10.69
N PRO A 37 6.41 -9.62 11.14
CA PRO A 37 5.25 -8.97 11.76
C PRO A 37 4.03 -8.95 10.85
N LEU A 38 4.22 -8.67 9.56
CA LEU A 38 3.15 -8.70 8.56
C LEU A 38 2.53 -10.10 8.43
N LEU A 39 3.35 -11.15 8.28
CA LEU A 39 2.82 -12.51 8.19
C LEU A 39 2.02 -12.89 9.44
N ASN A 40 2.51 -12.54 10.63
CA ASN A 40 1.82 -12.80 11.89
C ASN A 40 0.48 -12.04 12.00
N ASP A 41 0.44 -10.80 11.52
CA ASP A 41 -0.80 -10.03 11.46
C ASP A 41 -1.81 -10.64 10.49
N LEU A 42 -1.38 -11.09 9.31
CA LEU A 42 -2.27 -11.80 8.37
C LEU A 42 -2.79 -13.11 8.98
N LYS A 43 -1.95 -13.89 9.66
CA LYS A 43 -2.38 -15.11 10.38
C LYS A 43 -3.43 -14.79 11.44
N ARG A 44 -3.20 -13.74 12.23
CA ARG A 44 -4.14 -13.28 13.26
C ARG A 44 -5.46 -12.81 12.65
N VAL A 45 -5.42 -11.98 11.61
CA VAL A 45 -6.61 -11.52 10.88
C VAL A 45 -7.42 -12.71 10.36
N VAL A 46 -6.76 -13.68 9.73
CA VAL A 46 -7.42 -14.89 9.22
C VAL A 46 -8.09 -15.69 10.34
N SER A 47 -7.38 -15.91 11.46
CA SER A 47 -7.91 -16.63 12.62
C SER A 47 -9.08 -15.90 13.28
N ASP A 48 -8.92 -14.61 13.58
CA ASP A 48 -9.88 -13.81 14.35
C ASP A 48 -11.19 -13.59 13.59
N THR A 49 -11.14 -13.61 12.25
CA THR A 49 -12.32 -13.46 11.39
C THR A 49 -12.96 -14.80 10.99
N GLY A 50 -12.34 -15.93 11.36
CA GLY A 50 -12.75 -17.25 10.88
C GLY A 50 -12.59 -17.43 9.37
N ALA A 51 -11.70 -16.65 8.74
CA ALA A 51 -11.51 -16.65 7.29
C ALA A 51 -10.72 -17.86 6.78
N GLY A 52 -10.29 -18.75 7.66
CA GLY A 52 -9.62 -20.01 7.35
C GLY A 52 -8.39 -20.25 8.22
N MET A 53 -7.42 -20.99 7.68
CA MET A 53 -6.15 -21.30 8.35
C MET A 53 -4.97 -20.92 7.47
N LEU A 54 -4.23 -19.89 7.89
CA LEU A 54 -2.97 -19.44 7.29
C LEU A 54 -1.81 -19.86 8.19
N GLY A 55 -0.84 -20.59 7.64
CA GLY A 55 0.26 -21.16 8.41
C GLY A 55 1.51 -21.39 7.57
N ASP A 56 2.51 -21.99 8.20
CA ASP A 56 3.75 -22.44 7.56
C ASP A 56 3.93 -23.94 7.77
N SER A 57 4.59 -24.59 6.82
CA SER A 57 4.91 -26.02 6.86
C SER A 57 6.25 -26.25 6.18
N GLY A 58 7.31 -26.42 6.97
CA GLY A 58 8.68 -26.41 6.46
C GLY A 58 9.01 -25.03 5.89
N ASP A 59 9.54 -24.99 4.66
CA ASP A 59 9.90 -23.74 3.99
C ASP A 59 8.70 -23.06 3.30
N ASP A 60 7.51 -23.66 3.32
CA ASP A 60 6.34 -23.21 2.59
C ASP A 60 5.34 -22.44 3.48
N ILE A 61 4.55 -21.57 2.86
CA ILE A 61 3.37 -20.95 3.49
C ILE A 61 2.12 -21.57 2.85
N PHE A 62 1.17 -22.03 3.66
CA PHE A 62 -0.10 -22.56 3.18
C PHE A 62 -1.26 -21.70 3.66
N PHE A 63 -2.33 -21.66 2.88
CA PHE A 63 -3.58 -21.02 3.27
C PHE A 63 -4.78 -21.85 2.82
N ASN A 64 -5.62 -22.22 3.76
CA ASN A 64 -6.90 -22.92 3.54
C ASN A 64 -8.04 -21.96 3.92
N PRO A 65 -8.61 -21.21 2.96
CA PRO A 65 -9.64 -20.19 3.23
C PRO A 65 -11.03 -20.81 3.47
N GLU A 66 -11.82 -20.21 4.38
CA GLU A 66 -13.22 -20.56 4.65
C GLU A 66 -14.22 -19.45 4.26
N GLY A 67 -13.71 -18.24 3.96
CA GLY A 67 -14.49 -17.07 3.52
C GLY A 67 -14.57 -15.98 4.59
N LEU A 68 -14.71 -14.73 4.15
CA LEU A 68 -14.67 -13.56 5.04
C LEU A 68 -16.04 -12.88 5.09
N SER A 69 -16.63 -12.77 6.27
CA SER A 69 -17.95 -12.15 6.45
C SER A 69 -17.89 -10.62 6.35
N SER A 70 -18.98 -10.01 5.87
CA SER A 70 -19.19 -8.56 5.95
C SER A 70 -19.49 -8.12 7.38
N GLY A 71 -19.21 -6.86 7.71
CA GLY A 71 -19.56 -6.29 9.01
C GLY A 71 -18.60 -5.21 9.47
N THR A 72 -18.61 -4.93 10.79
CA THR A 72 -17.58 -4.09 11.42
C THR A 72 -16.48 -5.00 11.96
N LEU A 73 -15.25 -4.75 11.54
CA LEU A 73 -14.05 -5.48 11.94
C LEU A 73 -13.08 -4.50 12.60
N ASP A 74 -12.41 -4.95 13.65
CA ASP A 74 -11.42 -4.15 14.37
C ASP A 74 -10.07 -4.89 14.30
N PHE A 75 -9.06 -4.24 13.72
CA PHE A 75 -7.72 -4.80 13.61
C PHE A 75 -6.70 -3.90 14.28
N ILE A 76 -5.88 -4.52 15.14
CA ILE A 76 -4.68 -3.92 15.68
C ILE A 76 -3.51 -4.58 14.96
N THR A 77 -2.67 -3.81 14.26
CA THR A 77 -1.45 -4.33 13.62
C THR A 77 -0.25 -4.18 14.54
N ASP A 78 0.77 -5.01 14.33
CA ASP A 78 2.06 -4.82 14.97
C ASP A 78 2.68 -3.47 14.56
N LYS A 79 3.50 -2.87 15.43
CA LYS A 79 4.17 -1.59 15.17
C LYS A 79 5.20 -1.62 14.03
N TYR A 80 5.49 -2.79 13.47
CA TYR A 80 6.31 -3.00 12.28
C TYR A 80 5.50 -3.56 11.09
N SER A 81 4.16 -3.54 11.16
CA SER A 81 3.27 -4.07 10.13
C SER A 81 2.25 -3.02 9.68
N SER A 82 2.26 -2.72 8.38
CA SER A 82 1.41 -1.68 7.79
C SER A 82 -0.04 -2.13 7.65
N ILE A 83 -0.98 -1.30 8.11
CA ILE A 83 -2.41 -1.53 7.90
C ILE A 83 -2.76 -1.59 6.41
N SER A 84 -1.97 -0.93 5.55
CA SER A 84 -2.20 -0.94 4.12
C SER A 84 -2.05 -2.33 3.50
N GLU A 85 -1.14 -3.17 4.02
CA GLU A 85 -1.00 -4.55 3.54
C GLU A 85 -2.19 -5.40 3.98
N VAL A 86 -2.71 -5.20 5.19
CA VAL A 86 -3.91 -5.89 5.67
C VAL A 86 -5.13 -5.49 4.85
N GLU A 87 -5.31 -4.19 4.58
CA GLU A 87 -6.36 -3.68 3.68
C GLU A 87 -6.27 -4.34 2.30
N LEU A 88 -5.09 -4.30 1.66
CA LEU A 88 -4.89 -4.88 0.33
C LEU A 88 -5.07 -6.41 0.29
N PHE A 89 -4.86 -7.11 1.40
CA PHE A 89 -5.15 -8.54 1.52
C PHE A 89 -6.67 -8.81 1.58
N LEU A 90 -7.43 -8.00 2.32
CA LEU A 90 -8.85 -8.24 2.57
C LEU A 90 -9.77 -7.73 1.44
N LEU A 91 -9.36 -6.66 0.75
CA LEU A 91 -10.21 -5.94 -0.21
C LEU A 91 -10.91 -6.85 -1.23
N PRO A 92 -10.23 -7.76 -1.95
CA PRO A 92 -10.90 -8.59 -2.96
C PRO A 92 -12.08 -9.38 -2.40
N ALA A 93 -11.90 -10.06 -1.27
CA ALA A 93 -12.97 -10.83 -0.65
C ALA A 93 -14.11 -9.94 -0.15
N LEU A 94 -13.79 -8.77 0.42
CA LEU A 94 -14.80 -7.85 0.96
C LEU A 94 -15.62 -7.13 -0.12
N PHE A 95 -15.02 -6.83 -1.27
CA PHE A 95 -15.76 -6.27 -2.41
C PHE A 95 -16.84 -7.22 -2.94
N TYR A 96 -16.67 -8.53 -2.78
CA TYR A 96 -17.59 -9.54 -3.31
C TYR A 96 -18.51 -10.14 -2.23
N ASN A 97 -18.65 -9.45 -1.09
CA ASN A 97 -19.70 -9.73 -0.12
C ASN A 97 -21.00 -8.99 -0.48
N ASP A 98 -22.13 -9.52 -0.01
CA ASP A 98 -23.46 -8.93 -0.27
C ASP A 98 -23.67 -7.56 0.43
N PHE A 99 -22.93 -7.29 1.50
CA PHE A 99 -23.08 -6.09 2.31
C PHE A 99 -21.74 -5.39 2.54
N ARG A 100 -21.83 -4.08 2.78
CA ARG A 100 -20.66 -3.25 3.10
C ARG A 100 -19.92 -3.75 4.34
N SER A 101 -18.61 -3.55 4.34
CA SER A 101 -17.74 -3.74 5.50
C SER A 101 -17.16 -2.41 5.98
N VAL A 102 -16.93 -2.32 7.29
CA VAL A 102 -16.21 -1.23 7.94
C VAL A 102 -15.06 -1.85 8.71
N ILE A 103 -13.85 -1.36 8.48
CA ILE A 103 -12.66 -1.82 9.18
C ILE A 103 -12.08 -0.66 9.98
N ASN A 104 -12.00 -0.82 11.30
CA ASN A 104 -11.25 0.10 12.14
C ASN A 104 -9.84 -0.46 12.35
N TYR A 105 -8.85 0.36 12.05
CA TYR A 105 -7.45 0.02 12.21
C TYR A 105 -6.83 0.79 13.36
N SER A 106 -5.96 0.11 14.11
CA SER A 106 -4.96 0.69 15.00
C SER A 106 -3.59 0.12 14.68
N GLY A 107 -2.60 0.94 14.34
CA GLY A 107 -1.26 0.45 14.01
C GLY A 107 -0.47 1.37 13.07
N VAL A 108 0.28 0.78 12.14
CA VAL A 108 1.18 1.54 11.25
C VAL A 108 0.46 2.00 9.99
N THR A 109 0.45 3.31 9.77
CA THR A 109 -0.20 4.00 8.63
C THR A 109 0.79 4.49 7.57
N HIS A 110 2.07 4.59 7.93
CA HIS A 110 3.18 5.08 7.11
C HIS A 110 4.40 4.19 7.39
N SER A 111 4.95 3.55 6.37
CA SER A 111 6.00 2.54 6.51
C SER A 111 6.85 2.45 5.26
N HIS A 112 8.17 2.48 5.44
CA HIS A 112 9.13 2.28 4.35
C HIS A 112 9.05 0.87 3.73
N LEU A 113 8.40 -0.08 4.40
CA LEU A 113 8.15 -1.44 3.89
C LEU A 113 6.84 -1.58 3.12
N SER A 114 6.00 -0.55 3.06
CA SER A 114 4.67 -0.61 2.46
C SER A 114 4.26 0.73 1.86
N TYR A 115 2.96 0.89 1.56
CA TYR A 115 2.38 2.12 1.10
C TYR A 115 1.76 2.90 2.26
N PRO A 116 1.89 4.24 2.28
CA PRO A 116 1.16 5.03 3.25
C PRO A 116 -0.34 4.99 2.94
N THR A 117 -1.18 5.18 3.95
CA THR A 117 -2.65 5.23 3.79
C THR A 117 -3.13 6.26 2.76
N THR A 118 -2.35 7.31 2.50
CA THR A 118 -2.66 8.29 1.45
C THR A 118 -2.61 7.68 0.05
N PHE A 119 -1.71 6.72 -0.21
CA PHE A 119 -1.68 5.99 -1.48
C PHE A 119 -2.98 5.22 -1.69
N LEU A 120 -3.45 4.49 -0.67
CA LEU A 120 -4.70 3.74 -0.76
C LEU A 120 -5.87 4.66 -1.11
N LYS A 121 -6.03 5.71 -0.32
CA LYS A 121 -7.15 6.66 -0.44
C LYS A 121 -7.14 7.45 -1.75
N GLU A 122 -6.01 8.06 -2.10
CA GLU A 122 -5.96 9.07 -3.16
C GLU A 122 -5.59 8.48 -4.51
N THR A 123 -4.84 7.36 -4.53
CA THR A 123 -4.38 6.72 -5.77
C THR A 123 -5.12 5.43 -6.04
N PHE A 124 -4.93 4.44 -5.18
CA PHE A 124 -5.38 3.09 -5.47
C PHE A 124 -6.90 3.01 -5.59
N PHE A 125 -7.65 3.58 -4.64
CA PHE A 125 -9.12 3.58 -4.68
C PHE A 125 -9.68 4.38 -5.85
N SER A 126 -9.00 5.45 -6.29
CA SER A 126 -9.38 6.18 -7.51
C SER A 126 -9.33 5.28 -8.75
N TYR A 127 -8.35 4.38 -8.85
CA TYR A 127 -8.29 3.39 -9.93
C TYR A 127 -9.34 2.28 -9.77
N LEU A 128 -9.59 1.83 -8.54
CA LEU A 128 -10.60 0.81 -8.26
C LEU A 128 -12.00 1.29 -8.66
N GLU A 129 -12.33 2.55 -8.37
CA GLU A 129 -13.63 3.14 -8.70
C GLU A 129 -13.93 3.09 -10.21
N MET A 130 -12.91 3.26 -11.06
CA MET A 130 -13.04 3.16 -12.52
C MET A 130 -13.51 1.76 -12.97
N THR A 131 -13.18 0.73 -12.19
CA THR A 131 -13.52 -0.68 -12.45
C THR A 131 -14.79 -1.14 -11.71
N GLY A 132 -15.49 -0.24 -11.01
CA GLY A 132 -16.70 -0.55 -10.26
C GLY A 132 -16.46 -1.08 -8.84
N HIS A 133 -15.25 -0.92 -8.30
CA HIS A 133 -14.89 -1.30 -6.94
C HIS A 133 -14.75 -0.05 -6.07
N TYR A 134 -15.65 0.13 -5.09
CA TYR A 134 -15.69 1.36 -4.31
C TYR A 134 -15.28 1.14 -2.84
N ALA A 135 -14.23 1.83 -2.41
CA ALA A 135 -13.77 1.87 -1.04
C ALA A 135 -13.35 3.29 -0.64
N SER A 136 -13.37 3.58 0.66
CA SER A 136 -12.93 4.87 1.21
C SER A 136 -12.11 4.62 2.47
N LEU A 137 -11.01 5.35 2.65
CA LEU A 137 -10.20 5.28 3.86
C LEU A 137 -10.07 6.67 4.49
N ASN A 138 -10.32 6.75 5.79
CA ASN A 138 -10.15 7.95 6.59
C ASN A 138 -9.05 7.75 7.63
N LEU A 139 -7.94 8.48 7.48
CA LEU A 139 -6.87 8.53 8.47
C LEU A 139 -7.29 9.44 9.63
N LYS A 140 -7.38 8.88 10.84
CA LYS A 140 -7.74 9.59 12.08
C LYS A 140 -6.51 10.04 12.86
N ARG A 141 -5.42 9.25 12.84
CA ARG A 141 -4.17 9.51 13.56
C ARG A 141 -2.99 8.90 12.82
N PHE A 142 -1.85 9.59 12.80
CA PHE A 142 -0.62 9.07 12.19
C PHE A 142 0.00 8.00 13.08
N GLY A 143 0.44 6.92 12.44
CA GLY A 143 1.29 5.89 13.04
C GLY A 143 2.42 5.53 12.10
N PHE A 144 3.65 5.71 12.55
CA PHE A 144 4.84 5.46 11.76
C PHE A 144 5.47 4.12 12.15
N TYR A 145 6.07 3.45 11.17
CA TYR A 145 6.81 2.20 11.39
C TYR A 145 7.77 2.31 12.58
N GLY A 146 7.75 1.31 13.46
CA GLY A 146 8.53 1.24 14.70
C GLY A 146 7.83 1.79 15.93
N SER A 147 6.87 2.70 15.74
CA SER A 147 6.07 3.30 16.82
C SER A 147 4.60 2.90 16.80
N GLY A 148 4.03 2.64 15.62
CA GLY A 148 2.61 2.29 15.49
C GLY A 148 1.69 3.43 15.92
N GLY A 149 0.57 3.09 16.56
CA GLY A 149 -0.33 4.07 17.19
C GLY A 149 -1.26 4.85 16.27
N GLY A 150 -1.15 4.66 14.96
CA GLY A 150 -2.02 5.30 13.98
C GLY A 150 -3.42 4.71 14.03
N LEU A 151 -4.40 5.51 13.61
CA LEU A 151 -5.81 5.13 13.60
C LEU A 151 -6.37 5.43 12.21
N ALA A 152 -7.09 4.47 11.63
CA ALA A 152 -7.79 4.66 10.37
C ALA A 152 -9.12 3.91 10.35
N GLU A 153 -10.00 4.31 9.45
CA GLU A 153 -11.27 3.62 9.19
C GLU A 153 -11.43 3.44 7.69
N SER A 154 -11.53 2.19 7.24
CA SER A 154 -11.87 1.85 5.86
C SER A 154 -13.34 1.46 5.75
N ARG A 155 -13.99 1.87 4.67
CA ARG A 155 -15.34 1.42 4.29
C ARG A 155 -15.25 0.81 2.91
N ILE A 156 -15.73 -0.41 2.77
CA ILE A 156 -15.65 -1.21 1.54
C ILE A 156 -17.08 -1.60 1.18
N TYR A 157 -17.47 -1.34 -0.06
CA TYR A 157 -18.82 -1.55 -0.55
C TYR A 157 -18.86 -2.74 -1.51
N PRO A 158 -19.99 -3.47 -1.61
CA PRO A 158 -20.15 -4.49 -2.64
C PRO A 158 -19.84 -3.90 -4.02
N ALA A 159 -19.01 -4.60 -4.78
CA ALA A 159 -18.58 -4.15 -6.09
C ALA A 159 -19.73 -4.25 -7.10
N GLU A 160 -19.73 -3.31 -8.05
CA GLU A 160 -20.56 -3.33 -9.25
C GLU A 160 -19.60 -3.35 -10.45
N PRO A 161 -18.96 -4.50 -10.76
CA PRO A 161 -17.83 -4.53 -11.68
C PRO A 161 -18.19 -3.95 -13.04
N LYS A 162 -17.39 -2.99 -13.48
CA LYS A 162 -17.61 -2.24 -14.71
C LYS A 162 -16.39 -2.35 -15.60
N LYS A 163 -16.60 -2.92 -16.78
CA LYS A 163 -15.57 -2.96 -17.83
C LYS A 163 -15.15 -1.54 -18.21
N CYS A 164 -13.85 -1.30 -18.20
CA CYS A 164 -13.23 -0.08 -18.69
C CYS A 164 -12.10 -0.40 -19.68
N GLY A 165 -11.72 0.60 -20.49
CA GLY A 165 -10.58 0.50 -21.40
C GLY A 165 -9.25 0.61 -20.64
N ASN A 166 -8.19 1.01 -21.35
CA ASN A 166 -6.88 1.20 -20.72
C ASN A 166 -6.87 2.41 -19.74
N ILE A 167 -7.04 2.14 -18.45
CA ILE A 167 -7.08 3.17 -17.38
C ILE A 167 -5.73 3.81 -17.04
N PHE A 168 -4.63 3.28 -17.59
CA PHE A 168 -3.29 3.84 -17.43
C PHE A 168 -2.88 4.74 -18.61
N SER A 169 -3.80 4.97 -19.56
CA SER A 169 -3.54 5.84 -20.70
C SER A 169 -3.93 7.29 -20.40
N PHE A 170 -2.95 8.18 -20.33
CA PHE A 170 -3.16 9.62 -20.24
C PHE A 170 -2.05 10.37 -20.99
N THR A 171 -2.37 11.58 -21.45
CA THR A 171 -1.47 12.43 -22.23
C THR A 171 -0.62 13.34 -21.34
N ASP A 172 -1.18 13.74 -20.20
CA ASP A 172 -0.62 14.78 -19.34
C ASP A 172 -0.54 14.32 -17.89
N CYS A 173 0.61 14.61 -17.28
CA CYS A 173 0.86 14.47 -15.85
C CYS A 173 1.52 15.75 -15.33
N ALA A 174 1.05 16.27 -14.21
CA ALA A 174 1.61 17.46 -13.59
C ALA A 174 1.69 17.31 -12.06
N ILE A 175 2.73 17.88 -11.47
CA ILE A 175 2.86 17.95 -10.00
C ILE A 175 1.86 18.99 -9.49
N GLU A 176 0.91 18.56 -8.67
CA GLU A 176 -0.06 19.42 -8.01
C GLU A 176 0.45 19.97 -6.69
N GLY A 177 1.31 19.21 -6.00
CA GLY A 177 1.98 19.68 -4.81
C GLY A 177 2.82 18.61 -4.13
N VAL A 178 3.52 19.02 -3.09
CA VAL A 178 4.38 18.17 -2.26
C VAL A 178 4.03 18.42 -0.80
N ARG A 179 3.88 17.35 -0.03
CA ARG A 179 3.69 17.41 1.42
C ARG A 179 4.78 16.61 2.13
N ILE A 180 5.44 17.25 3.08
CA ILE A 180 6.47 16.65 3.94
C ILE A 180 5.88 16.57 5.34
N PHE A 181 5.81 15.38 5.91
CA PHE A 181 5.24 15.09 7.22
C PHE A 181 6.37 14.78 8.20
N MET A 182 6.44 15.54 9.30
CA MET A 182 7.45 15.37 10.34
C MET A 182 6.80 15.15 11.69
N ALA A 183 7.14 14.04 12.35
CA ALA A 183 6.74 13.74 13.72
C ALA A 183 7.96 13.67 14.62
N LYS A 184 8.00 14.50 15.67
CA LYS A 184 9.03 14.52 16.72
C LYS A 184 10.48 14.68 16.22
N MET A 185 10.69 15.12 14.98
CA MET A 185 12.02 15.32 14.38
C MET A 185 12.36 16.81 14.25
N ASN A 186 13.64 17.12 14.01
CA ASN A 186 14.09 18.50 13.83
C ASN A 186 13.51 19.09 12.52
N MET A 187 12.82 20.22 12.62
CA MET A 187 12.24 20.94 11.49
C MET A 187 13.27 21.45 10.48
N ASP A 188 14.53 21.66 10.86
CA ASP A 188 15.61 21.98 9.92
C ASP A 188 15.74 20.91 8.81
N MET A 189 15.49 19.64 9.15
CA MET A 189 15.48 18.56 8.17
C MET A 189 14.34 18.73 7.18
N ALA A 190 13.14 19.06 7.68
CA ALA A 190 11.97 19.32 6.85
C ALA A 190 12.20 20.47 5.85
N HIS A 191 12.88 21.52 6.30
CA HIS A 191 13.26 22.65 5.44
C HIS A 191 14.27 22.24 4.36
N ARG A 192 15.29 21.43 4.70
CA ARG A 192 16.23 20.88 3.70
C ARG A 192 15.53 20.00 2.68
N GLU A 193 14.59 19.16 3.13
CA GLU A 193 13.75 18.32 2.27
C GLU A 193 12.93 19.16 1.29
N ARG A 194 12.30 20.22 1.80
CA ARG A 194 11.55 21.19 0.99
C ARG A 194 12.42 21.86 -0.06
N GLU A 195 13.57 22.39 0.33
CA GLU A 195 14.53 23.02 -0.59
C GLU A 195 15.01 22.03 -1.64
N PHE A 196 15.30 20.79 -1.24
CA PHE A 196 15.69 19.72 -2.14
C PHE A 196 14.61 19.44 -3.20
N MET A 197 13.34 19.37 -2.79
CA MET A 197 12.23 19.13 -3.72
C MET A 197 12.00 20.28 -4.68
N ILE A 198 12.00 21.53 -4.20
CA ILE A 198 11.81 22.73 -5.04
C ILE A 198 12.92 22.78 -6.09
N LYS A 199 14.18 22.63 -5.67
CA LYS A 199 15.34 22.70 -6.56
C LYS A 199 15.31 21.65 -7.68
N ASN A 200 14.89 20.42 -7.37
CA ASN A 200 15.02 19.31 -8.30
C ASN A 200 13.75 18.99 -9.10
N THR A 201 12.57 19.44 -8.66
CA THR A 201 11.31 19.23 -9.40
C THR A 201 10.84 20.47 -10.15
N GLY A 202 11.28 21.67 -9.75
CA GLY A 202 10.79 22.93 -10.29
C GLY A 202 9.32 23.23 -9.92
N VAL A 203 8.76 22.48 -8.95
CA VAL A 203 7.42 22.77 -8.43
C VAL A 203 7.41 24.15 -7.77
N ASP A 204 6.31 24.87 -7.93
CA ASP A 204 6.10 26.16 -7.27
C ASP A 204 6.26 26.00 -5.75
N GLU A 205 7.04 26.89 -5.15
CA GLU A 205 7.34 26.89 -3.73
C GLU A 205 6.06 26.93 -2.84
N SER A 206 5.01 27.61 -3.30
CA SER A 206 3.71 27.69 -2.62
C SER A 206 2.97 26.35 -2.57
N LYS A 207 3.35 25.40 -3.43
CA LYS A 207 2.79 24.04 -3.49
C LYS A 207 3.58 23.02 -2.68
N VAL A 208 4.65 23.43 -1.98
CA VAL A 208 5.43 22.56 -1.09
C VAL A 208 5.20 22.91 0.36
N GLN A 209 4.50 22.02 1.06
CA GLN A 209 4.06 22.22 2.45
C GLN A 209 4.78 21.27 3.40
N ILE A 210 5.20 21.81 4.54
CA ILE A 210 5.69 21.03 5.67
C ILE A 210 4.55 20.93 6.68
N MET A 211 4.28 19.71 7.12
CA MET A 211 3.22 19.33 8.05
C MET A 211 3.86 18.75 9.31
N GLU A 212 3.80 19.51 10.41
CA GLU A 212 4.18 18.99 11.72
C GLU A 212 3.07 18.08 12.27
N ILE A 213 3.43 16.84 12.58
CA ILE A 213 2.54 15.84 13.16
C ILE A 213 2.76 15.82 14.67
N VAL A 214 1.88 16.53 15.37
CA VAL A 214 1.91 16.64 16.83
C VAL A 214 1.41 15.35 17.49
N ASP A 215 0.38 14.72 16.91
CA ASP A 215 -0.23 13.50 17.43
C ASP A 215 0.30 12.23 16.72
N ALA A 216 1.44 11.75 17.22
CA ALA A 216 2.04 10.46 16.86
C ALA A 216 2.84 9.90 18.05
N ASP A 217 2.98 8.57 18.13
CA ASP A 217 3.66 7.93 19.26
C ASP A 217 5.19 8.03 19.19
N GLY A 218 5.78 8.00 17.99
CA GLY A 218 7.24 8.06 17.81
C GLY A 218 7.70 9.03 16.73
N TYR A 219 8.98 8.90 16.37
CA TYR A 219 9.57 9.65 15.26
C TYR A 219 8.95 9.20 13.94
N GLY A 220 8.78 10.14 13.02
CA GLY A 220 8.20 9.87 11.71
C GLY A 220 8.64 10.88 10.68
N ASN A 221 8.96 10.39 9.49
CA ASN A 221 9.16 11.23 8.32
C ASN A 221 8.51 10.57 7.10
N SER A 222 7.69 11.33 6.39
CA SER A 222 7.12 10.92 5.13
C SER A 222 7.04 12.08 4.16
N ILE A 223 7.37 11.84 2.90
CA ILE A 223 7.23 12.83 1.83
C ILE A 223 6.33 12.28 0.74
N HIS A 224 5.31 13.04 0.36
CA HIS A 224 4.32 12.71 -0.65
C HIS A 224 4.35 13.74 -1.78
N VAL A 225 4.52 13.29 -3.02
CA VAL A 225 4.36 14.09 -4.24
C VAL A 225 3.03 13.74 -4.89
N TYR A 226 2.17 14.73 -5.03
CA TYR A 226 0.85 14.60 -5.62
C TYR A 226 0.96 14.91 -7.11
N VAL A 227 0.73 13.91 -7.96
CA VAL A 227 0.77 14.05 -9.41
C VAL A 227 -0.62 13.83 -9.99
N LYS A 228 -1.16 14.80 -10.71
CA LYS A 228 -2.42 14.65 -11.46
C LYS A 228 -2.11 14.06 -12.82
N CYS A 229 -2.73 12.93 -13.16
CA CYS A 229 -2.58 12.26 -14.46
C CYS A 229 -3.97 11.88 -14.99
N GLY A 230 -4.40 12.41 -16.14
CA GLY A 230 -5.64 11.97 -16.80
C GLY A 230 -6.91 11.96 -15.94
N GLY A 231 -7.01 12.84 -14.94
CA GLY A 231 -8.17 12.90 -14.02
C GLY A 231 -7.98 12.13 -12.70
N VAL A 232 -6.98 11.25 -12.59
CA VAL A 232 -6.63 10.55 -11.34
C VAL A 232 -5.45 11.21 -10.62
N ASN A 233 -5.36 11.02 -9.31
CA ASN A 233 -4.24 11.46 -8.49
C ASN A 233 -3.31 10.28 -8.22
N ILE A 234 -2.03 10.42 -8.54
CA ILE A 234 -1.00 9.43 -8.22
C ILE A 234 -0.08 10.03 -7.16
N ILE A 235 -0.03 9.36 -6.02
CA ILE A 235 0.81 9.73 -4.89
C ILE A 235 2.08 8.90 -4.97
N LEU A 236 3.19 9.58 -5.21
CA LEU A 236 4.52 9.00 -5.07
C LEU A 236 5.05 9.39 -3.69
N SER A 237 5.37 8.39 -2.86
CA SER A 237 5.77 8.62 -1.48
C SER A 237 7.09 7.96 -1.12
N ARG A 238 7.74 8.50 -0.09
CA ARG A 238 8.79 7.82 0.67
C ARG A 238 8.59 8.05 2.16
N ASP A 239 8.51 6.96 2.90
CA ASP A 239 8.60 6.96 4.35
C ASP A 239 10.05 6.65 4.74
N MET A 240 10.63 7.41 5.67
CA MET A 240 12.03 7.19 6.05
C MET A 240 12.16 6.04 7.06
N GLU A 241 13.22 5.24 6.90
CA GLU A 241 13.63 4.22 7.86
C GLU A 241 14.26 4.90 9.08
N LEU A 242 13.47 5.13 10.12
CA LEU A 242 13.93 5.72 11.39
C LEU A 242 14.16 4.66 12.47
N TYR A 243 13.45 3.55 12.39
CA TYR A 243 13.57 2.42 13.30
C TYR A 243 13.81 1.14 12.50
N ASN A 244 14.64 0.25 13.04
CA ASN A 244 14.69 -1.15 12.58
C ASN A 244 13.62 -1.98 13.31
N SER A 245 13.44 -3.24 12.93
CA SER A 245 12.49 -4.16 13.57
C SER A 245 12.89 -4.58 14.99
N ALA A 246 14.16 -4.38 15.40
CA ALA A 246 14.59 -4.53 16.80
C ALA A 246 14.14 -3.36 17.69
N GLY A 247 13.72 -2.24 17.09
CA GLY A 247 13.27 -1.03 17.78
C GLY A 247 14.38 -0.01 18.02
N ASP A 248 15.58 -0.23 17.49
CA ASP A 248 16.66 0.73 17.54
C ASP A 248 16.37 1.89 16.59
N PHE A 249 16.76 3.09 17.00
CA PHE A 249 16.76 4.25 16.11
C PHE A 249 17.96 4.15 15.15
N VAL A 250 17.69 4.07 13.84
CA VAL A 250 18.67 3.74 12.79
C VAL A 250 18.79 4.81 11.70
N PHE A 251 18.37 6.04 11.99
CA PHE A 251 18.44 7.14 11.02
C PHE A 251 19.87 7.33 10.48
N GLU A 252 19.99 7.32 9.16
CA GLU A 252 21.25 7.53 8.45
C GLU A 252 21.06 8.57 7.33
N GLU A 253 21.82 9.67 7.39
CA GLU A 253 21.70 10.79 6.45
C GLU A 253 21.95 10.36 4.97
N GLY A 254 22.85 9.40 4.75
CA GLY A 254 23.11 8.84 3.41
C GLY A 254 21.89 8.14 2.82
N ARG A 255 21.21 7.28 3.62
CA ARG A 255 19.97 6.60 3.20
C ARG A 255 18.82 7.56 2.99
N TYR A 256 18.76 8.60 3.81
CA TYR A 256 17.76 9.65 3.69
C TYR A 256 17.84 10.35 2.32
N TYR A 257 19.02 10.82 1.90
CA TYR A 257 19.16 11.47 0.58
C TYR A 257 19.03 10.49 -0.59
N SER A 258 19.46 9.24 -0.43
CA SER A 258 19.27 8.23 -1.48
C SER A 258 17.78 7.93 -1.68
N THR A 259 16.99 7.92 -0.59
CA THR A 259 15.54 7.76 -0.60
C THR A 259 14.85 8.92 -1.33
N LEU A 260 15.21 10.17 -1.02
CA LEU A 260 14.69 11.36 -1.71
C LEU A 260 15.06 11.37 -3.21
N THR A 261 16.29 10.97 -3.54
CA THR A 261 16.73 10.87 -4.93
C THR A 261 15.95 9.80 -5.68
N GLY A 262 15.62 8.68 -5.03
CA GLY A 262 14.73 7.65 -5.58
C GLY A 262 13.34 8.19 -5.89
N LEU A 263 12.76 9.00 -4.98
CA LEU A 263 11.48 9.65 -5.21
C LEU A 263 11.51 10.58 -6.44
N LEU A 264 12.55 11.40 -6.59
CA LEU A 264 12.70 12.27 -7.74
C LEU A 264 12.75 11.51 -9.07
N LYS A 265 13.43 10.35 -9.09
CA LYS A 265 13.47 9.48 -10.28
C LYS A 265 12.08 8.97 -10.63
N ASP A 266 11.28 8.56 -9.65
CA ASP A 266 9.91 8.12 -9.89
C ASP A 266 9.01 9.26 -10.37
N VAL A 267 9.17 10.45 -9.78
CA VAL A 267 8.46 11.67 -10.22
C VAL A 267 8.82 12.00 -11.66
N GLU A 268 10.09 11.96 -12.03
CA GLU A 268 10.55 12.20 -13.40
C GLU A 268 9.99 11.15 -14.38
N ARG A 269 10.05 9.87 -14.02
CA ARG A 269 9.48 8.78 -14.84
C ARG A 269 7.98 8.97 -15.06
N LEU A 270 7.24 9.34 -14.03
CA LEU A 270 5.79 9.56 -14.15
C LEU A 270 5.47 10.84 -14.94
N VAL A 271 6.04 11.98 -14.56
CA VAL A 271 5.68 13.29 -15.13
C VAL A 271 6.23 13.46 -16.55
N LYS A 272 7.51 13.12 -16.78
CA LYS A 272 8.15 13.32 -18.09
C LYS A 272 7.89 12.15 -19.03
N LEU A 273 8.05 10.92 -18.55
CA LEU A 273 7.98 9.71 -19.38
C LEU A 273 6.60 9.02 -19.35
N LYS A 274 5.65 9.49 -18.53
CA LYS A 274 4.29 8.94 -18.42
C LYS A 274 4.32 7.45 -18.04
N THR A 275 5.37 7.05 -17.34
CA THR A 275 5.56 5.68 -16.90
C THR A 275 4.86 5.50 -15.55
N ILE A 276 3.81 4.70 -15.54
CA ILE A 276 3.12 4.34 -14.30
C ILE A 276 4.03 3.47 -13.42
N PRO A 277 4.06 3.69 -12.08
CA PRO A 277 4.79 2.81 -11.19
C PRO A 277 4.28 1.37 -11.26
N GLU A 278 5.20 0.42 -11.45
CA GLU A 278 4.89 -1.02 -11.60
C GLU A 278 4.07 -1.55 -10.42
N TYR A 279 4.44 -1.15 -9.18
CA TYR A 279 3.73 -1.55 -7.98
C TYR A 279 2.24 -1.17 -8.03
N LEU A 280 1.89 0.00 -8.57
CA LEU A 280 0.50 0.43 -8.70
C LEU A 280 -0.25 -0.43 -9.73
N MET A 281 0.40 -0.74 -10.85
CA MET A 281 -0.21 -1.60 -11.86
C MET A 281 -0.47 -3.01 -11.33
N ASP A 282 0.48 -3.56 -10.56
CA ASP A 282 0.35 -4.88 -9.92
C ASP A 282 -0.81 -4.95 -8.93
N GLU A 283 -1.00 -3.92 -8.08
CA GLU A 283 -2.12 -3.89 -7.12
C GLU A 283 -3.48 -3.77 -7.84
N VAL A 284 -3.55 -3.00 -8.92
CA VAL A 284 -4.80 -2.76 -9.67
C VAL A 284 -5.17 -3.95 -10.58
N LEU A 285 -4.19 -4.76 -10.97
CA LEU A 285 -4.33 -5.82 -11.97
C LEU A 285 -5.49 -6.78 -11.71
N GLN A 286 -5.63 -7.28 -10.48
CA GLN A 286 -6.69 -8.23 -10.15
C GLN A 286 -8.09 -7.63 -10.38
N TYR A 287 -8.26 -6.33 -10.16
CA TYR A 287 -9.54 -5.64 -10.34
C TYR A 287 -9.84 -5.37 -11.82
N LEU A 288 -8.81 -5.19 -12.66
CA LEU A 288 -8.99 -5.17 -14.11
C LEU A 288 -9.56 -6.49 -14.60
N ILE A 289 -8.99 -7.61 -14.16
CA ILE A 289 -9.44 -8.95 -14.56
C ILE A 289 -10.86 -9.22 -14.02
N LEU A 290 -11.10 -8.96 -12.73
CA LEU A 290 -12.40 -9.14 -12.07
C LEU A 290 -13.53 -8.31 -12.70
N SER A 291 -13.22 -7.15 -13.26
CA SER A 291 -14.19 -6.30 -13.98
C SER A 291 -14.28 -6.57 -15.49
N GLY A 292 -13.47 -7.48 -16.02
CA GLY A 292 -13.37 -7.74 -17.46
C GLY A 292 -12.79 -6.57 -18.26
N SER A 293 -12.05 -5.68 -17.60
CA SER A 293 -11.38 -4.52 -18.18
C SER A 293 -10.12 -4.90 -18.96
N ASP A 294 -9.66 -3.98 -19.80
CA ASP A 294 -8.46 -4.22 -20.61
C ASP A 294 -7.21 -4.28 -19.72
N VAL A 295 -6.51 -5.40 -19.76
CA VAL A 295 -5.21 -5.55 -19.09
C VAL A 295 -4.09 -5.04 -20.00
N PRO A 296 -3.31 -4.02 -19.57
CA PRO A 296 -2.16 -3.55 -20.33
C PRO A 296 -1.18 -4.67 -20.71
N GLU A 297 -0.65 -4.63 -21.93
CA GLU A 297 0.30 -5.64 -22.42
C GLU A 297 1.54 -5.76 -21.54
N ALA A 298 2.00 -4.64 -20.98
CA ALA A 298 3.13 -4.60 -20.05
C ALA A 298 2.93 -5.47 -18.79
N LEU A 299 1.68 -5.76 -18.40
CA LEU A 299 1.40 -6.60 -17.24
C LEU A 299 1.29 -8.09 -17.57
N LYS A 300 1.00 -8.47 -18.82
CA LYS A 300 0.69 -9.87 -19.16
C LYS A 300 1.84 -10.85 -18.91
N ASN A 301 3.07 -10.35 -18.82
CA ASN A 301 4.26 -11.16 -18.54
C ASN A 301 4.75 -11.01 -17.08
N THR A 302 4.03 -10.33 -16.20
CA THR A 302 4.42 -10.19 -14.80
C THR A 302 4.02 -11.41 -13.98
N GLU A 303 4.72 -11.59 -12.86
CA GLU A 303 4.37 -12.63 -11.89
C GLU A 303 2.95 -12.42 -11.33
N SER A 304 2.57 -11.17 -11.06
CA SER A 304 1.22 -10.78 -10.62
C SER A 304 0.14 -11.23 -11.60
N TYR A 305 0.38 -11.09 -12.92
CA TYR A 305 -0.57 -11.57 -13.93
C TYR A 305 -0.68 -13.09 -13.95
N THR A 306 0.44 -13.79 -13.85
CA THR A 306 0.45 -15.26 -13.78
C THR A 306 -0.37 -15.75 -12.59
N ILE A 307 -0.24 -15.09 -11.43
CA ILE A 307 -1.04 -15.40 -10.23
C ILE A 307 -2.51 -15.08 -10.48
N CYS A 308 -2.84 -13.86 -10.89
CA CYS A 308 -4.22 -13.44 -11.08
C CYS A 308 -4.95 -14.34 -12.09
N SER A 309 -4.34 -14.58 -13.25
CA SER A 309 -4.91 -15.44 -14.31
C SER A 309 -5.03 -16.92 -13.93
N GLY A 310 -4.25 -17.38 -12.94
CA GLY A 310 -4.40 -18.73 -12.39
C GLY A 310 -5.61 -18.90 -11.48
N PHE A 311 -6.06 -17.82 -10.82
CA PHE A 311 -7.21 -17.82 -9.90
C PHE A 311 -8.52 -17.30 -10.54
N LEU A 312 -8.41 -16.33 -11.45
CA LEU A 312 -9.54 -15.54 -11.97
C LEU A 312 -9.92 -15.96 -13.39
#